data_AF-A0A7V2MGB4-F1
#
_entry.id   AF-A0A7V2MGB4-F1
#
_cell.length_a   1.000
_cell.length_b   1.000
_cell.length_c   1.000
_cell.angle_alpha   90.00
_cell.angle_beta   90.00
_cell.angle_gamma   90.00
#
_symmetry.space_group_name_H-M   'P 1'
#
loop_
_entity.id
_entity.type
_entity.pdbx_description
1 polymer ?
#
loop_
_entity_poly.entity_id
_entity_poly.type
_entity_poly.pdbx_seq_one_letter_code
_entity_poly.pdbx_strand_id
1 'polypeptide(L)'
;MMLSLYRIFLSNMADIYQEVGKQIRDLRTSAGGRGISQEDLAQAVGTTANTVSRWETATYKPAISDLEKLARYFRVPITAFFPATQPTSRANALLTATADLDETDLDEVRLYALFRKSRRLAKRTK
;
A
#
# COMPACT_ATOMS: atom_id res chain seq x y z
N MET A 1 -12.51 13.36 22.78
CA MET A 1 -12.64 12.32 21.72
C MET A 1 -11.99 12.74 20.39
N MET A 2 -12.23 13.95 19.87
CA MET A 2 -11.66 14.44 18.58
C MET A 2 -10.13 14.51 18.55
N LEU A 3 -9.49 14.94 19.65
CA LEU A 3 -8.02 15.02 19.77
C LEU A 3 -7.32 13.64 19.79
N SER A 4 -8.01 12.60 20.27
CA SER A 4 -7.47 11.23 20.33
C SER A 4 -7.50 10.57 18.95
N LEU A 5 -8.57 10.79 18.17
CA LEU A 5 -8.68 10.33 16.78
C LEU A 5 -7.65 11.01 15.86
N TYR A 6 -7.38 12.30 16.05
CA TYR A 6 -6.37 13.01 15.27
C TYR A 6 -4.95 12.52 15.59
N ARG A 7 -4.63 12.22 16.85
CA ARG A 7 -3.36 11.58 17.24
C ARG A 7 -3.20 10.21 16.62
N ILE A 8 -4.23 9.35 16.69
CA ILE A 8 -4.20 8.01 16.10
C ILE A 8 -4.02 8.10 14.58
N PHE A 9 -4.76 8.99 13.92
CA PHE A 9 -4.65 9.21 12.48
C PHE A 9 -3.25 9.72 12.08
N LEU A 10 -2.68 10.65 12.83
CA LEU A 10 -1.31 11.15 12.61
C LEU A 10 -0.24 10.09 12.86
N SER A 11 -0.40 9.25 13.89
CA SER A 11 0.50 8.12 14.15
C SER A 11 0.45 7.11 13.00
N ASN A 12 -0.74 6.74 12.54
CA ASN A 12 -0.91 5.80 11.43
C ASN A 12 -0.37 6.35 10.10
N MET A 13 -0.43 7.68 9.92
CA MET A 13 0.22 8.35 8.80
C MET A 13 1.75 8.44 8.95
N ALA A 14 2.30 8.56 10.16
CA ALA A 14 3.75 8.45 10.34
C ALA A 14 4.22 7.04 9.95
N ASP A 15 3.46 6.01 10.31
CA ASP A 15 3.76 4.61 10.00
C ASP A 15 3.77 4.33 8.48
N ILE A 16 2.84 4.91 7.70
CA ILE A 16 2.82 4.67 6.25
C ILE A 16 4.04 5.25 5.54
N TYR A 17 4.54 6.43 5.93
CA TYR A 17 5.73 7.01 5.30
C TYR A 17 7.01 6.29 5.71
N GLN A 18 7.07 5.76 6.94
CA GLN A 18 8.17 4.90 7.37
C GLN A 18 8.21 3.61 6.54
N GLU A 19 7.05 3.00 6.30
CA GLU A 19 6.98 1.80 5.47
C GLU A 19 7.37 2.11 4.01
N VAL A 20 6.89 3.21 3.43
CA VAL A 20 7.30 3.64 2.09
C VAL A 20 8.82 3.82 2.00
N GLY A 21 9.42 4.53 2.96
CA GLY A 21 10.87 4.72 3.00
C GLY A 21 11.63 3.41 3.12
N LYS A 22 11.15 2.49 3.97
CA LYS A 22 11.70 1.15 4.12
C LYS A 22 11.62 0.35 2.81
N GLN A 23 10.48 0.34 2.12
CA GLN A 23 10.33 -0.39 0.86
C GLN A 23 11.23 0.16 -0.25
N ILE A 24 11.42 1.48 -0.33
CA ILE A 24 12.39 2.09 -1.25
C ILE A 24 13.80 1.56 -0.97
N ARG A 25 14.19 1.54 0.31
CA ARG A 25 15.50 1.01 0.72
C ARG A 25 15.65 -0.47 0.39
N ASP A 26 14.65 -1.28 0.70
CA ASP A 26 14.67 -2.73 0.48
C ASP A 26 14.78 -3.08 -1.02
N LEU A 27 14.05 -2.38 -1.89
CA LEU A 27 14.18 -2.52 -3.34
C LEU A 27 15.56 -2.09 -3.83
N ARG A 28 16.10 -0.99 -3.31
CA ARG A 28 17.44 -0.52 -3.67
C ARG A 28 18.54 -1.50 -3.25
N THR A 29 18.48 -2.04 -2.03
CA THR A 29 19.52 -2.94 -1.49
C THR A 29 19.42 -4.37 -2.03
N SER A 30 18.27 -4.76 -2.60
CA SER A 30 18.09 -6.06 -3.26
C SER A 30 18.26 -6.01 -4.79
N ALA A 31 18.25 -4.82 -5.39
CA ALA A 31 18.38 -4.64 -6.84
C ALA A 31 19.60 -5.38 -7.42
N GLY A 32 19.37 -6.21 -8.45
CA GLY A 32 20.44 -6.95 -9.12
C GLY A 32 21.18 -7.97 -8.22
N GLY A 33 20.59 -8.39 -7.09
CA GLY A 33 21.14 -9.39 -6.16
C GLY A 33 22.23 -8.88 -5.21
N ARG A 34 22.76 -7.67 -5.44
CA ARG A 34 23.81 -7.04 -4.61
C ARG A 34 23.44 -5.64 -4.11
N GLY A 35 22.32 -5.11 -4.59
CA GLY A 35 21.90 -3.74 -4.34
C GLY A 35 22.68 -2.70 -5.15
N ILE A 36 22.20 -1.47 -5.10
CA ILE A 36 22.83 -0.29 -5.69
C ILE A 36 22.99 0.83 -4.65
N SER A 37 23.87 1.80 -4.93
CA SER A 37 24.05 2.97 -4.04
C SER A 37 22.85 3.94 -4.13
N GLN A 38 22.76 4.88 -3.17
CA GLN A 38 21.74 5.93 -3.24
C GLN A 38 22.01 6.87 -4.41
N GLU A 39 23.28 7.08 -4.76
CA GLU A 39 23.74 7.82 -5.94
C GLU A 39 23.28 7.16 -7.24
N ASP A 40 23.46 5.85 -7.38
CA ASP A 40 23.03 5.10 -8.57
C ASP A 40 21.51 5.19 -8.76
N LEU A 41 20.75 5.00 -7.68
CA LEU A 41 19.29 5.13 -7.72
C LEU A 41 18.87 6.56 -8.09
N ALA A 42 19.50 7.55 -7.47
CA ALA A 42 19.21 8.95 -7.71
C ALA A 42 19.45 9.34 -9.18
N GLN A 43 20.56 8.89 -9.75
CA GLN A 43 20.87 9.10 -11.17
C GLN A 43 19.81 8.44 -12.06
N ALA A 44 19.41 7.20 -11.75
CA ALA A 44 18.45 6.46 -12.55
C ALA A 44 17.03 7.08 -12.56
N VAL A 45 16.61 7.70 -11.45
CA VAL A 45 15.28 8.31 -11.32
C VAL A 45 15.29 9.85 -11.44
N GLY A 46 16.44 10.45 -11.74
CA GLY A 46 16.58 11.89 -11.98
C GLY A 46 16.35 12.74 -10.73
N THR A 47 17.01 12.41 -9.62
CA THR A 47 17.01 13.15 -8.35
C THR A 47 18.41 13.19 -7.73
N THR A 48 18.54 13.51 -6.44
CA THR A 48 19.82 13.51 -5.71
C THR A 48 19.90 12.38 -4.68
N ALA A 49 21.11 11.92 -4.37
CA ALA A 49 21.33 10.91 -3.32
C ALA A 49 20.78 11.36 -1.96
N ASN A 50 20.91 12.66 -1.64
CA ASN A 50 20.31 13.24 -0.43
C ASN A 50 18.78 13.10 -0.42
N THR A 51 18.12 13.34 -1.56
CA THR A 51 16.67 13.13 -1.68
C THR A 51 16.30 11.67 -1.42
N VAL A 52 17.02 10.72 -2.02
CA VAL A 52 16.82 9.28 -1.79
C VAL A 52 17.02 8.93 -0.31
N SER A 53 18.09 9.42 0.31
CA SER A 53 18.36 9.22 1.75
C SER A 53 17.21 9.74 2.63
N ARG A 54 16.67 10.91 2.30
CA ARG A 54 15.52 11.49 3.04
C ARG A 54 14.23 10.72 2.82
N TRP A 55 14.01 10.12 1.65
CA TRP A 55 12.92 9.17 1.41
C TRP A 55 13.09 7.92 2.26
N GLU A 56 14.27 7.30 2.25
CA GLU A 56 14.55 6.05 2.99
C GLU A 56 14.49 6.20 4.51
N THR A 57 14.72 7.41 5.01
CA THR A 57 14.61 7.75 6.45
C THR A 57 13.27 8.35 6.84
N ALA A 58 12.34 8.46 5.88
CA ALA A 58 11.03 9.10 6.02
C ALA A 58 11.06 10.54 6.58
N THR A 59 12.22 11.21 6.50
CA THR A 59 12.38 12.63 6.85
C THR A 59 11.87 13.56 5.74
N TYR A 60 11.66 13.02 4.54
CA TYR A 60 11.00 13.67 3.44
C TYR A 60 10.12 12.67 2.69
N LYS A 61 8.97 13.15 2.20
CA LYS A 61 7.97 12.30 1.55
C LYS A 61 8.18 12.35 0.04
N PRO A 62 8.30 11.20 -0.64
CA PRO A 62 8.28 11.18 -2.10
C PRO A 62 6.92 11.64 -2.61
N ALA A 63 6.91 12.40 -3.71
CA ALA A 63 5.67 12.68 -4.43
C ALA A 63 5.19 11.41 -5.15
N ILE A 64 3.92 11.40 -5.58
CA ILE A 64 3.38 10.28 -6.36
C ILE A 64 4.19 10.08 -7.65
N SER A 65 4.60 11.17 -8.30
CA SER A 65 5.45 11.13 -9.49
C SER A 65 6.83 10.51 -9.22
N ASP A 66 7.38 10.65 -8.02
CA ASP A 66 8.63 10.00 -7.62
C ASP A 66 8.43 8.50 -7.44
N LEU A 67 7.34 8.10 -6.76
CA LEU A 67 6.96 6.69 -6.60
C LEU A 67 6.71 6.00 -7.94
N GLU A 68 6.12 6.69 -8.92
CA GLU A 68 5.97 6.16 -10.28
C GLU A 68 7.30 5.93 -10.98
N LYS A 69 8.27 6.85 -10.85
CA LYS A 69 9.60 6.67 -11.43
C LYS A 69 10.32 5.47 -10.80
N LEU A 70 10.24 5.35 -9.47
CA LEU A 70 10.79 4.22 -8.73
C LEU A 70 10.12 2.90 -9.14
N ALA A 71 8.79 2.87 -9.26
CA ALA A 71 8.03 1.71 -9.72
C ALA A 71 8.51 1.22 -11.09
N ARG A 72 8.65 2.15 -12.05
CA ARG A 72 9.16 1.85 -13.40
C ARG A 72 10.60 1.35 -13.37
N TYR A 73 11.46 1.98 -12.58
CA TYR A 73 12.86 1.59 -12.43
C TYR A 73 13.02 0.17 -11.88
N PHE A 74 12.33 -0.13 -10.77
CA PHE A 74 12.39 -1.45 -10.12
C PHE A 74 11.49 -2.51 -10.77
N ARG A 75 10.65 -2.12 -11.74
CA ARG A 75 9.68 -3.01 -12.42
C ARG A 75 8.70 -3.67 -11.44
N VAL A 76 8.22 -2.89 -10.48
CA VAL A 76 7.21 -3.32 -9.49
C VAL A 76 5.95 -2.46 -9.63
N PRO A 77 4.77 -2.96 -9.24
CA PRO A 77 3.60 -2.09 -9.15
C PRO A 77 3.83 -0.99 -8.10
N ILE A 78 3.25 0.18 -8.29
CA ILE A 78 3.36 1.29 -7.33
C ILE A 78 2.85 0.92 -5.92
N THR A 79 1.95 -0.07 -5.84
CA THR A 79 1.45 -0.63 -4.58
C THR A 79 2.52 -1.33 -3.74
N ALA A 80 3.65 -1.72 -4.34
CA ALA A 80 4.76 -2.38 -3.64
C ALA A 80 5.43 -1.48 -2.58
N PHE A 81 5.30 -0.15 -2.70
CA PHE A 81 5.83 0.78 -1.71
C PHE A 81 4.94 0.93 -0.47
N PHE A 82 3.72 0.42 -0.52
CA PHE A 82 2.76 0.56 0.57
C PHE A 82 2.69 -0.76 1.34
N PRO A 83 2.37 -0.70 2.65
CA PRO A 83 2.11 -1.91 3.41
C PRO A 83 1.05 -2.73 2.68
N ALA A 84 1.34 -4.01 2.47
CA ALA A 84 0.35 -4.93 1.93
C ALA A 84 -0.90 -4.79 2.81
N THR A 85 -2.03 -4.42 2.20
CA THR A 85 -3.32 -4.68 2.83
C THR A 85 -3.39 -6.18 2.94
N GLN A 86 -2.96 -6.73 4.08
CA GLN A 86 -3.24 -8.10 4.43
C GLN A 86 -4.75 -8.22 4.28
N PRO A 87 -5.25 -8.93 3.27
CA PRO A 87 -6.67 -9.24 3.26
C PRO A 87 -6.86 -9.92 4.60
N THR A 88 -7.73 -9.35 5.45
CA THR A 88 -8.01 -9.99 6.74
C THR A 88 -8.24 -11.47 6.46
N SER A 89 -7.83 -12.37 7.36
CA SER A 89 -7.97 -13.83 7.14
C SER A 89 -9.35 -14.22 6.57
N ARG A 90 -10.40 -13.46 6.90
CA ARG A 90 -11.75 -13.54 6.34
C ARG A 90 -11.88 -13.21 4.85
N ALA A 91 -11.23 -12.17 4.35
CA ALA A 91 -11.23 -11.82 2.93
C ALA A 91 -10.50 -12.89 2.11
N ASN A 92 -9.37 -13.41 2.61
CA ASN A 92 -8.70 -14.56 1.99
C ASN A 92 -9.57 -15.82 2.01
N ALA A 93 -10.21 -16.13 3.15
CA ALA A 93 -11.13 -17.26 3.24
C ALA A 93 -12.31 -17.15 2.25
N LEU A 94 -12.84 -15.94 2.06
CA LEU A 94 -13.88 -15.69 1.06
C LEU A 94 -13.36 -15.91 -0.36
N LEU A 95 -12.19 -15.33 -0.70
CA LEU A 95 -11.55 -15.51 -2.00
C LEU A 95 -11.29 -16.99 -2.32
N THR A 96 -10.80 -17.76 -1.35
CA THR A 96 -10.62 -19.21 -1.49
C THR A 96 -11.95 -19.93 -1.68
N ALA A 97 -12.97 -19.61 -0.88
CA ALA A 97 -14.27 -20.26 -0.97
C ALA A 97 -15.02 -19.95 -2.28
N THR A 98 -14.70 -18.83 -2.93
CA THR A 98 -15.33 -18.42 -4.19
C THR A 98 -14.46 -18.66 -5.42
N ALA A 99 -13.28 -19.26 -5.27
CA ALA A 99 -12.30 -19.35 -6.36
C ALA A 99 -12.77 -20.18 -7.57
N ASP A 100 -13.59 -21.21 -7.31
CA ASP A 100 -14.10 -22.14 -8.32
C ASP A 100 -15.52 -21.81 -8.79
N LEU A 101 -16.09 -20.68 -8.36
CA LEU A 101 -17.42 -20.26 -8.78
C LEU A 101 -17.40 -19.68 -10.20
N ASP A 102 -18.47 -19.93 -10.95
CA ASP A 102 -18.69 -19.22 -12.20
C ASP A 102 -19.16 -17.77 -11.96
N GLU A 103 -19.25 -17.00 -13.05
CA GLU A 103 -19.60 -15.57 -12.99
C GLU A 103 -21.02 -15.33 -12.42
N THR A 104 -21.96 -16.24 -12.68
CA THR A 104 -23.34 -16.12 -12.20
C THR A 104 -23.41 -16.35 -10.69
N ASP A 105 -22.79 -17.43 -10.22
CA ASP A 105 -22.74 -17.76 -8.79
C ASP A 105 -21.97 -16.69 -7.99
N LEU A 106 -20.90 -16.14 -8.57
CA LEU A 106 -20.14 -15.06 -7.94
C LEU A 106 -20.96 -13.79 -7.79
N ASP A 107 -21.78 -13.46 -8.78
CA ASP A 107 -22.69 -12.30 -8.73
C ASP A 107 -23.76 -12.47 -7.66
N GLU A 108 -24.30 -13.67 -7.45
CA GLU A 108 -25.24 -13.94 -6.35
C GLU A 108 -24.60 -13.69 -4.98
N VAL A 109 -23.37 -14.17 -4.77
CA VAL A 109 -22.62 -13.93 -3.53
C VAL A 109 -22.41 -12.43 -3.30
N ARG A 110 -22.05 -11.69 -4.35
CA ARG A 110 -21.89 -10.23 -4.30
C ARG A 110 -23.19 -9.52 -3.93
N LEU A 111 -24.30 -9.87 -4.59
CA LEU A 111 -25.62 -9.30 -4.35
C LEU A 111 -26.07 -9.55 -2.91
N TYR A 112 -25.85 -10.76 -2.39
CA TYR A 112 -26.16 -11.08 -1.01
C TYR A 112 -25.34 -10.24 -0.02
N ALA A 113 -24.04 -10.07 -0.26
CA ALA A 113 -23.18 -9.23 0.57
C ALA A 113 -23.67 -7.77 0.59
N LEU A 114 -24.05 -7.22 -0.56
CA LEU A 114 -24.61 -5.87 -0.69
C LEU A 114 -25.94 -5.73 0.05
N PHE A 115 -26.85 -6.70 -0.10
CA PHE A 115 -28.12 -6.72 0.64
C PHE A 115 -27.91 -6.68 2.16
N ARG A 116 -26.99 -7.50 2.68
CA ARG A 116 -26.64 -7.53 4.11
C ARG A 116 -26.06 -6.19 4.58
N LYS A 117 -25.23 -5.52 3.76
CA LYS A 117 -24.68 -4.19 4.05
C LYS A 117 -25.79 -3.14 4.16
N SER A 118 -26.70 -3.08 3.19
CA SER A 118 -27.83 -2.14 3.18
C SER A 118 -28.75 -2.33 4.38
N ARG A 119 -29.07 -3.57 4.75
CA ARG A 119 -29.90 -3.87 5.94
C ARG A 119 -29.26 -3.42 7.26
N ARG A 120 -27.95 -3.53 7.40
CA ARG A 120 -27.23 -3.05 8.60
C ARG A 120 -27.25 -1.53 8.71
N LEU A 121 -27.13 -0.84 7.59
CA LEU A 121 -27.21 0.62 7.54
C LEU A 121 -28.61 1.11 7.93
N ALA A 122 -29.67 0.53 7.36
CA ALA A 122 -31.06 0.89 7.68
C ALA A 122 -31.44 0.65 9.16
N LYS A 123 -30.81 -0.34 9.82
CA LYS A 123 -30.99 -0.59 11.26
C LYS A 123 -30.23 0.37 12.17
N ARG A 124 -29.23 1.10 11.67
CA ARG A 124 -28.42 2.05 12.44
C ARG A 124 -28.96 3.48 12.40
N THR A 125 -29.85 3.78 11.45
CA THR A 125 -30.48 5.10 11.26
C THR A 125 -31.83 5.23 11.98
N LYS A 126 -32.29 4.17 12.64
CA LYS A 126 -33.41 4.17 13.60
C LYS A 126 -32.86 4.11 15.02
#